data_AF-A0A257M8H7-F1
#
_entry.id   AF-A0A257M8H7-F1
#
_cell.length_a   1.000
_cell.length_b   1.000
_cell.length_c   1.000
_cell.angle_alpha   90.00
_cell.angle_beta   90.00
_cell.angle_gamma   90.00
#
_symmetry.space_group_name_H-M   'P 1'
#
loop_
_entity.id
_entity.type
_entity.pdbx_description
1 polymer ?
#
loop_
_entity_poly.entity_id
_entity_poly.type
_entity_poly.pdbx_seq_one_letter_code
_entity_poly.pdbx_strand_id
1 'polypeptide(L)'
;LNRAARSLGADKIATGHNLDDEAQTVMMNYLKGDFERLMRLRPRRVQRGLVPRIKPLRSMPEKEIALYCMLSGIFFQSRECPYAGLSLRAEVRDMMNALECQFPGTKLSTVKGFERLAEEEQGQWAQMDLALCRQCGEPCVGERCKACQLREEIGRQSEKH
;
A
#
# COMPACT_ATOMS: atom_id res chain seq x y z
N LEU A 1 -5.44 -0.19 -12.44
CA LEU A 1 -5.45 1.13 -11.77
C LEU A 1 -4.61 2.16 -12.52
N ASN A 2 -3.27 2.14 -12.49
CA ASN A 2 -2.44 3.21 -13.13
C ASN A 2 -2.80 3.47 -14.60
N ARG A 3 -2.77 2.43 -15.43
CA ARG A 3 -3.11 2.51 -16.86
C ARG A 3 -4.51 3.09 -17.11
N ALA A 4 -5.50 2.66 -16.32
CA ALA A 4 -6.87 3.15 -16.42
C ALA A 4 -6.98 4.62 -16.00
N ALA A 5 -6.30 5.02 -14.92
CA ALA A 5 -6.25 6.41 -14.50
C ALA A 5 -5.63 7.30 -15.58
N ARG A 6 -4.55 6.85 -16.24
CA ARG A 6 -3.95 7.56 -17.37
C ARG A 6 -4.88 7.67 -18.57
N SER A 7 -5.56 6.58 -18.96
CA SER A 7 -6.49 6.61 -20.11
C SER A 7 -7.70 7.51 -19.86
N LEU A 8 -8.09 7.68 -18.60
CA LEU A 8 -9.17 8.59 -18.20
C LEU A 8 -8.70 10.03 -17.96
N GLY A 9 -7.40 10.33 -18.13
CA GLY A 9 -6.84 11.66 -17.86
C GLY A 9 -6.89 12.08 -16.39
N ALA A 10 -6.92 11.13 -15.45
CA ALA A 10 -7.04 11.43 -14.03
C ALA A 10 -5.74 12.00 -13.44
N ASP A 11 -5.84 13.06 -12.64
CA ASP A 11 -4.70 13.69 -11.96
C ASP A 11 -4.17 12.87 -10.78
N LYS A 12 -5.06 12.15 -10.09
CA LYS A 12 -4.75 11.41 -8.86
C LYS A 12 -5.60 10.14 -8.74
N ILE A 13 -5.09 9.14 -8.04
CA ILE A 13 -5.82 7.93 -7.64
C ILE A 13 -6.01 7.97 -6.12
N ALA A 14 -7.25 8.15 -5.67
CA ALA A 14 -7.60 7.98 -4.26
C ALA A 14 -7.76 6.50 -3.92
N THR A 15 -7.17 6.06 -2.81
CA THR A 15 -7.34 4.69 -2.29
C THR A 15 -7.89 4.74 -0.88
N GLY A 16 -8.67 3.72 -0.50
CA GLY A 16 -9.34 3.64 0.80
C GLY A 16 -8.45 3.22 1.98
N HIS A 17 -7.12 3.30 1.86
CA HIS A 17 -6.22 2.92 2.95
C HIS A 17 -6.41 3.86 4.14
N ASN A 18 -6.58 3.26 5.31
CA ASN A 18 -6.90 3.92 6.56
C ASN A 18 -5.72 3.93 7.55
N LEU A 19 -5.91 4.41 8.78
CA LEU A 19 -4.86 4.45 9.79
C LEU A 19 -4.32 3.05 10.15
N ASP A 20 -5.20 2.05 10.23
CA ASP A 20 -4.86 0.67 10.55
C ASP A 20 -3.96 0.07 9.46
N ASP A 21 -4.30 0.28 8.18
CA ASP A 21 -3.49 -0.17 7.04
C ASP A 21 -2.07 0.41 7.07
N GLU A 22 -1.95 1.70 7.42
CA GLU A 22 -0.65 2.38 7.49
C GLU A 22 0.17 1.88 8.68
N ALA A 23 -0.45 1.76 9.85
CA ALA A 23 0.21 1.26 11.05
C ALA A 23 0.70 -0.19 10.86
N GLN A 24 -0.14 -1.05 10.28
CA GLN A 24 0.24 -2.41 9.89
C GLN A 24 1.39 -2.40 8.89
N THR A 25 1.33 -1.55 7.86
CA THR A 25 2.38 -1.49 6.84
C THR A 25 3.71 -1.02 7.41
N VAL A 26 3.71 0.00 8.27
CA VAL A 26 4.92 0.45 9.00
C VAL A 26 5.49 -0.72 9.82
N MET A 27 4.67 -1.34 10.66
CA MET A 27 5.13 -2.38 11.57
C MET A 27 5.62 -3.64 10.84
N MET A 28 4.93 -4.05 9.76
CA MET A 28 5.36 -5.16 8.93
C MET A 28 6.74 -4.94 8.29
N ASN A 29 7.02 -3.73 7.79
CA ASN A 29 8.32 -3.45 7.20
C ASN A 29 9.42 -3.35 8.27
N TYR A 30 9.09 -2.80 9.44
CA TYR A 30 9.99 -2.78 10.59
C TYR A 30 10.37 -4.20 11.04
N LEU A 31 9.39 -5.09 11.24
CA LEU A 31 9.60 -6.49 11.64
C LEU A 31 10.39 -7.29 10.61
N LYS A 32 10.24 -6.98 9.31
CA LYS A 32 11.03 -7.62 8.24
C LYS A 32 12.46 -7.08 8.12
N GLY A 33 12.80 -6.00 8.83
CA GLY A 33 14.06 -5.29 8.64
C GLY A 33 14.18 -4.63 7.25
N ASP A 34 13.08 -4.45 6.52
CA ASP A 34 13.07 -3.87 5.17
C ASP A 34 13.04 -2.34 5.25
N PHE A 35 14.17 -1.76 5.67
CA PHE A 35 14.29 -0.33 5.91
C PHE A 35 14.14 0.51 4.63
N GLU A 36 14.66 0.02 3.50
CA GLU A 36 14.49 0.65 2.19
C GLU A 36 13.00 0.80 1.84
N ARG A 37 12.21 -0.26 2.02
CA ARG A 37 10.77 -0.22 1.76
C ARG A 37 10.01 0.63 2.78
N LEU A 38 10.43 0.61 4.04
CA LEU A 38 9.86 1.46 5.08
C LEU A 38 10.01 2.94 4.70
N MET A 39 11.21 3.39 4.33
CA MET A 39 11.46 4.77 3.93
C MET A 39 10.68 5.16 2.66
N ARG A 40 10.49 4.21 1.74
CA ARG A 40 9.69 4.42 0.52
C ARG A 40 8.19 4.57 0.74
N LEU A 41 7.66 4.33 1.95
CA LEU A 41 6.27 4.64 2.27
C LEU A 41 5.97 6.15 2.20
N ARG A 42 6.99 7.00 2.31
CA ARG A 42 6.91 8.45 2.10
C ARG A 42 7.62 8.85 0.79
N PRO A 43 6.94 8.79 -0.38
CA PRO A 43 7.57 9.14 -1.65
C PRO A 43 7.96 10.63 -1.68
N ARG A 44 9.23 10.92 -2.02
CA ARG A 44 9.77 12.29 -2.07
C ARG A 44 9.41 13.03 -3.36
N ARG A 45 9.27 12.31 -4.48
CA ARG A 45 8.91 12.88 -5.78
C ARG A 45 7.84 12.05 -6.49
N VAL A 46 7.09 12.72 -7.35
CA VAL A 46 6.21 12.07 -8.32
C VAL A 46 7.08 11.41 -9.38
N GLN A 47 6.79 10.16 -9.72
CA GLN A 47 7.50 9.42 -10.76
C GLN A 47 6.77 9.54 -12.09
N ARG A 48 7.51 9.87 -13.15
CA ARG A 48 6.94 10.03 -14.50
C ARG A 48 6.25 8.75 -14.95
N GLY A 49 5.06 8.88 -15.54
CA GLY A 49 4.25 7.75 -16.02
C GLY A 49 3.43 7.04 -14.94
N LEU A 50 3.59 7.39 -13.66
CA LEU A 50 2.73 6.95 -12.57
C LEU A 50 1.81 8.09 -12.13
N VAL A 51 0.50 7.81 -12.10
CA VAL A 51 -0.48 8.76 -11.56
C VAL A 51 -0.32 8.80 -10.02
N PRO A 52 -0.16 9.99 -9.41
CA PRO A 52 -0.02 10.14 -7.97
C PRO A 52 -1.15 9.45 -7.20
N ARG A 53 -0.79 8.74 -6.13
CA ARG A 53 -1.77 8.10 -5.24
C ARG A 53 -1.95 8.92 -3.98
N ILE A 54 -3.20 9.12 -3.57
CA ILE A 54 -3.56 9.78 -2.32
C ILE A 54 -4.33 8.81 -1.42
N LYS A 55 -4.22 9.03 -0.12
CA LYS A 55 -4.90 8.24 0.93
C LYS A 55 -5.67 9.21 1.82
N PRO A 56 -6.88 9.66 1.42
CA PRO A 56 -7.65 10.64 2.18
C PRO A 56 -7.98 10.18 3.60
N LEU A 57 -8.09 8.87 3.81
CA LEU A 57 -8.46 8.26 5.09
C LEU A 57 -7.25 7.85 5.96
N ARG A 58 -6.03 8.24 5.57
CA ARG A 58 -4.76 7.82 6.18
C ARG A 58 -4.67 8.03 7.70
N SER A 59 -5.38 9.02 8.24
CA SER A 59 -5.38 9.33 9.67
C SER A 59 -6.63 8.86 10.41
N MET A 60 -7.56 8.19 9.73
CA MET A 60 -8.84 7.73 10.28
C MET A 60 -8.78 6.25 10.63
N PRO A 61 -9.12 5.83 11.87
CA PRO A 61 -9.25 4.44 12.24
C PRO A 61 -10.29 3.68 11.39
N GLU A 62 -10.02 2.41 11.11
CA GLU A 62 -10.94 1.53 10.36
C GLU A 62 -12.33 1.48 11.02
N LYS A 63 -12.37 1.38 12.36
CA LYS A 63 -13.63 1.36 13.13
C LYS A 63 -14.47 2.63 12.95
N GLU A 64 -13.84 3.79 12.79
CA GLU A 64 -14.54 5.07 12.60
C GLU A 64 -15.11 5.18 11.19
N ILE A 65 -14.35 4.71 10.20
CA ILE A 65 -14.81 4.62 8.81
C ILE A 65 -15.99 3.65 8.70
N ALA A 66 -15.89 2.47 9.34
CA ALA A 66 -16.97 1.48 9.37
C ALA A 66 -18.24 2.06 10.02
N LEU A 67 -18.10 2.75 11.15
CA LEU A 67 -19.22 3.42 11.83
C LEU A 67 -19.85 4.50 10.94
N TYR A 68 -19.04 5.31 10.27
CA TYR A 68 -19.52 6.33 9.32
C TYR A 68 -20.34 5.69 8.19
N CYS A 69 -19.85 4.60 7.60
CA CYS A 69 -20.57 3.87 6.56
C CYS A 69 -21.91 3.34 7.05
N MET A 70 -21.95 2.76 8.26
CA MET A 70 -23.19 2.25 8.87
C MET A 70 -24.22 3.36 9.09
N LEU A 71 -23.81 4.48 9.68
CA LEU A 71 -24.69 5.62 9.95
C LEU A 71 -25.17 6.32 8.67
N SER A 72 -24.34 6.30 7.63
CA SER A 72 -24.66 6.93 6.33
C SER A 72 -25.42 6.00 5.38
N GLY A 73 -25.72 4.77 5.79
CA GLY A 73 -26.36 3.77 4.92
C GLY A 73 -25.51 3.35 3.72
N ILE A 74 -24.18 3.47 3.81
CA ILE A 74 -23.24 3.06 2.77
C ILE A 74 -22.96 1.56 2.93
N PHE A 75 -23.44 0.77 1.98
CA PHE A 75 -23.18 -0.66 1.96
C PHE A 75 -21.74 -0.96 1.54
N PHE A 76 -21.07 -1.87 2.26
CA PHE A 76 -19.75 -2.37 1.91
C PHE A 76 -19.72 -3.90 2.02
N GLN A 77 -18.87 -4.53 1.21
CA GLN A 77 -18.67 -5.97 1.26
C GLN A 77 -17.94 -6.37 2.55
N SER A 78 -18.56 -7.23 3.36
CA SER A 78 -17.99 -7.76 4.61
C SER A 78 -17.22 -9.08 4.43
N ARG A 79 -17.29 -9.70 3.25
CA ARG A 79 -16.56 -10.94 2.97
C ARG A 79 -15.08 -10.66 2.73
N GLU A 80 -14.26 -11.08 3.68
CA GLU A 80 -12.80 -11.07 3.54
C GLU A 80 -12.33 -12.12 2.52
N CYS A 81 -11.14 -11.90 1.96
CA CYS A 81 -10.45 -12.88 1.13
C CYS A 81 -10.13 -14.13 1.98
N PRO A 82 -10.39 -15.36 1.49
CA PRO A 82 -10.13 -16.59 2.26
C PRO A 82 -8.64 -16.79 2.59
N TYR A 83 -7.74 -16.13 1.87
CA TYR A 83 -6.30 -16.18 2.11
C TYR A 83 -5.77 -15.03 3.00
N ALA A 84 -6.62 -14.08 3.41
CA ALA A 84 -6.18 -12.91 4.17
C ALA A 84 -5.55 -13.28 5.52
N GLY A 85 -6.13 -14.27 6.21
CA GLY A 85 -5.69 -14.74 7.53
C GLY A 85 -4.36 -15.49 7.54
N LEU A 86 -3.85 -15.95 6.39
CA LEU A 86 -2.59 -16.69 6.30
C LEU A 86 -1.34 -15.78 6.22
N SER A 87 -1.53 -14.47 6.34
CA SER A 87 -0.49 -13.49 6.07
C SER A 87 0.07 -12.90 7.36
N LEU A 88 1.35 -12.50 7.32
CA LEU A 88 1.96 -11.69 8.39
C LEU A 88 1.14 -10.42 8.70
N ARG A 89 0.42 -9.88 7.70
CA ARG A 89 -0.45 -8.72 7.93
C ARG A 89 -1.57 -9.04 8.93
N ALA A 90 -2.16 -10.23 8.88
CA ALA A 90 -3.21 -10.63 9.81
C ALA A 90 -2.68 -10.67 11.26
N GLU A 91 -1.54 -11.31 11.48
CA GLU A 91 -0.87 -11.34 12.80
C GLU A 91 -0.54 -9.93 13.32
N VAL A 92 0.01 -9.08 12.45
CA VAL A 92 0.32 -7.68 12.81
C VAL A 92 -0.95 -6.89 13.09
N ARG A 93 -2.02 -7.08 12.33
CA ARG A 93 -3.32 -6.44 12.56
C ARG A 93 -3.84 -6.80 13.96
N ASP A 94 -3.84 -8.07 14.30
CA ASP A 94 -4.41 -8.55 15.56
C ASP A 94 -3.58 -8.07 16.77
N MET A 95 -2.25 -8.10 16.64
CA MET A 95 -1.33 -7.49 17.61
C MET A 95 -1.58 -5.98 17.79
N MET A 96 -1.66 -5.22 16.69
CA MET A 96 -1.88 -3.77 16.75
C MET A 96 -3.27 -3.43 17.30
N ASN A 97 -4.29 -4.25 17.03
CA ASN A 97 -5.63 -4.11 17.60
C ASN A 97 -5.62 -4.34 19.12
N ALA A 98 -4.92 -5.37 19.59
CA ALA A 98 -4.77 -5.63 21.02
C ALA A 98 -4.07 -4.47 21.75
N LEU A 99 -2.99 -3.94 21.18
CA LEU A 99 -2.28 -2.78 21.72
C LEU A 99 -3.14 -1.51 21.72
N GLU A 100 -3.85 -1.22 20.63
CA GLU A 100 -4.75 -0.07 20.55
C GLU A 100 -5.90 -0.15 21.57
N CYS A 101 -6.38 -1.35 21.86
CA CYS A 101 -7.43 -1.56 22.88
C CYS A 101 -6.93 -1.29 24.30
N GLN A 102 -5.68 -1.66 24.61
CA GLN A 102 -5.08 -1.45 25.93
C GLN A 102 -4.53 -0.02 26.09
N PHE A 103 -3.99 0.53 25.01
CA PHE A 103 -3.33 1.82 24.95
C PHE A 103 -3.84 2.61 23.72
N PRO A 104 -4.94 3.36 23.87
CA PRO A 104 -5.52 4.14 22.78
C PRO A 104 -4.52 5.13 22.17
N GLY A 105 -4.51 5.22 20.84
CA GLY A 105 -3.59 6.08 20.10
C GLY A 105 -2.27 5.40 19.72
N THR A 106 -2.10 4.11 20.01
CA THR A 106 -0.92 3.33 19.62
C THR A 106 -0.70 3.36 18.10
N LYS A 107 -1.72 3.06 17.30
CA LYS A 107 -1.63 3.05 15.83
C LYS A 107 -1.24 4.41 15.27
N LEU A 108 -1.87 5.48 15.80
CA LEU A 108 -1.55 6.86 15.41
C LEU A 108 -0.11 7.21 15.77
N SER A 109 0.34 6.82 16.96
CA SER A 109 1.70 7.06 17.43
C SER A 109 2.73 6.31 16.61
N THR A 110 2.45 5.06 16.20
CA THR A 110 3.29 4.29 15.27
C THR A 110 3.47 5.00 13.94
N VAL A 111 2.38 5.48 13.32
CA VAL A 111 2.45 6.20 12.04
C VAL A 111 3.20 7.53 12.19
N LYS A 112 2.88 8.33 13.22
CA LYS A 112 3.58 9.60 13.48
C LYS A 112 5.06 9.40 13.79
N GLY A 113 5.41 8.35 14.53
CA GLY A 113 6.79 7.99 14.82
C GLY A 113 7.56 7.65 13.54
N PHE A 114 6.97 6.86 12.65
CA PHE A 114 7.51 6.61 11.32
C PHE A 114 7.67 7.91 10.50
N GLU A 115 6.70 8.81 10.52
CA GLU A 115 6.79 10.08 9.77
C GLU A 115 7.99 10.92 10.19
N ARG A 116 8.24 11.04 11.51
CA ARG A 116 9.40 11.74 12.05
C ARG A 116 10.71 11.08 11.61
N LEU A 117 10.79 9.75 11.71
CA LEU A 117 11.96 9.00 11.24
C LEU A 117 12.22 9.22 9.74
N ALA A 118 11.17 9.21 8.92
CA ALA A 118 11.27 9.44 7.49
C ALA A 118 11.58 10.92 7.12
N GLU A 119 11.37 11.86 8.03
CA GLU A 119 11.76 13.27 7.88
C GLU A 119 13.23 13.51 8.23
N GLU A 120 13.72 12.83 9.27
CA GLU A 120 15.13 12.89 9.69
C GLU A 120 16.06 12.16 8.72
N GLU A 121 15.54 11.13 8.03
CA GLU A 121 16.27 10.43 6.99
C GLU A 121 16.67 11.40 5.87
N GLN A 122 17.97 11.53 5.57
CA GLN A 122 18.49 12.53 4.63
C GLN A 122 18.44 12.11 3.15
N GLY A 123 17.63 11.10 2.79
CA GLY A 123 17.42 10.68 1.41
C GLY A 123 18.47 9.70 0.87
N GLN A 124 19.14 8.97 1.77
CA GLN A 124 19.96 7.81 1.41
C GLN A 124 19.15 6.77 0.63
N TRP A 125 17.85 6.64 0.92
CA TRP A 125 16.95 5.68 0.28
C TRP A 125 16.17 6.31 -0.89
N ALA A 126 16.90 6.93 -1.83
CA ALA A 126 16.33 7.63 -2.97
C ALA A 126 15.36 6.72 -3.77
N GLN A 127 14.26 7.32 -4.24
CA GLN A 127 13.38 6.68 -5.22
C GLN A 127 14.21 6.35 -6.47
N MET A 128 14.17 5.08 -6.88
CA MET A 128 14.79 4.63 -8.13
C MET A 128 14.07 5.23 -9.33
N ASP A 129 14.83 5.48 -10.39
CA ASP A 129 14.26 5.83 -11.68
C ASP A 129 13.61 4.61 -12.34
N LEU A 130 12.48 4.85 -13.01
CA LEU A 130 11.73 3.81 -13.69
C LEU A 130 12.03 3.83 -15.19
N ALA A 131 12.26 2.64 -15.74
CA ALA A 131 12.28 2.41 -17.17
C ALA A 131 10.86 2.16 -17.70
N LEU A 132 10.70 2.11 -19.03
CA LEU A 132 9.45 1.70 -19.67
C LEU A 132 9.52 0.22 -20.04
N CYS A 133 8.47 -0.53 -19.71
CA CYS A 133 8.34 -1.93 -20.06
C CYS A 133 8.35 -2.12 -21.58
N ARG A 134 9.27 -2.94 -22.11
CA ARG A 134 9.37 -3.22 -23.55
C ARG A 134 8.10 -3.80 -24.17
N GLN A 135 7.26 -4.45 -23.38
CA GLN A 135 6.04 -5.12 -23.88
C GLN A 135 4.78 -4.25 -23.79
N CYS A 136 4.62 -3.47 -22.73
CA CYS A 136 3.37 -2.73 -22.49
C CYS A 136 3.55 -1.22 -22.30
N GLY A 137 4.78 -0.71 -22.31
CA GLY A 137 5.09 0.71 -22.13
C GLY A 137 4.80 1.28 -20.73
N GLU A 138 4.39 0.47 -19.76
CA GLU A 138 4.18 0.94 -18.38
C GLU A 138 5.52 1.10 -17.63
N PRO A 139 5.60 2.04 -16.67
CA PRO A 139 6.80 2.21 -15.84
C PRO A 139 7.15 0.93 -15.05
N CYS A 140 8.41 0.54 -15.04
CA CYS A 140 8.90 -0.61 -14.28
C CYS A 140 10.37 -0.50 -13.88
N VAL A 141 10.78 -1.39 -12.97
CA VAL A 141 12.18 -1.65 -12.66
C VAL A 141 12.66 -2.76 -13.63
N GLY A 142 13.69 -2.49 -14.42
CA GLY A 142 14.23 -3.40 -15.44
C GLY A 142 13.52 -3.33 -16.79
N GLU A 143 13.75 -4.32 -17.66
CA GLU A 143 13.28 -4.29 -19.06
C GLU A 143 11.79 -4.63 -19.24
N ARG A 144 11.23 -5.43 -18.35
CA ARG A 144 9.83 -5.91 -18.42
C ARG A 144 9.17 -5.81 -17.05
N CYS A 145 7.94 -5.30 -17.00
CA CYS A 145 7.19 -5.19 -15.75
C CYS A 145 6.75 -6.55 -15.22
N LYS A 146 6.62 -6.68 -13.89
CA LYS A 146 6.23 -7.95 -13.25
C LYS A 146 4.89 -8.49 -13.74
N ALA A 147 3.94 -7.60 -14.07
CA ALA A 147 2.66 -8.01 -14.64
C ALA A 147 2.80 -8.71 -16.01
N CYS A 148 3.71 -8.26 -16.87
CA CYS A 148 3.97 -8.92 -18.16
C CYS A 148 4.70 -10.26 -17.96
N GLN A 149 5.66 -10.31 -17.04
CA GLN A 149 6.36 -11.55 -16.69
C GLN A 149 5.39 -12.63 -16.18
N LEU A 150 4.54 -12.29 -15.21
CA LEU A 150 3.55 -13.21 -14.65
C LEU A 150 2.55 -13.72 -15.69
N ARG A 151 2.09 -12.86 -16.62
CA ARG A 151 1.17 -13.29 -17.69
C ARG A 151 1.81 -14.30 -18.63
N GLU A 152 3.09 -14.14 -18.93
CA GLU A 152 3.82 -15.09 -19.76
C GLU A 152 4.06 -16.42 -19.02
N GLU A 153 4.42 -16.36 -17.73
CA GLU A 153 4.57 -17.56 -16.90
C GLU A 153 3.28 -18.38 -16.84
N ILE A 154 2.13 -17.71 -16.64
CA ILE A 154 0.81 -18.36 -16.65
C ILE A 154 0.52 -18.97 -18.03
N GLY A 155 0.76 -18.22 -19.12
CA GLY A 155 0.54 -18.72 -20.49
C GLY A 155 1.35 -19.98 -20.81
N ARG A 156 2.62 -20.03 -20.40
CA ARG A 156 3.49 -21.21 -20.57
C ARG A 156 3.05 -22.42 -19.75
N GLN A 157 2.37 -22.21 -18.63
CA GLN A 157 1.83 -23.31 -17.82
C GLN A 157 0.54 -23.89 -18.42
N SER A 158 -0.27 -23.04 -19.06
CA SER A 158 -1.48 -23.45 -19.78
C SER A 158 -1.18 -24.24 -21.06
N GLU A 159 0.00 -24.08 -21.67
CA GLU A 159 0.42 -24.87 -22.85
C GLU A 159 1.03 -26.24 -22.47
N LYS A 160 1.29 -26.48 -21.18
CA LYS A 160 1.87 -27.73 -20.66
C LYS A 160 0.85 -28.72 -20.09
N HIS A 161 -0.43 -28.33 -20.04
CA HIS A 161 -1.58 -29.17 -19.68
C HIS A 161 -2.56 -29.18 -20.85
#